data_AF-A0A1H2HIH9-F1
#
_entry.id   AF-A0A1H2HIH9-F1
#
_cell.length_a   1.000
_cell.length_b   1.000
_cell.length_c   1.000
_cell.angle_alpha   90.00
_cell.angle_beta   90.00
_cell.angle_gamma   90.00
#
_symmetry.space_group_name_H-M   'P 1'
#
loop_
_entity.id
_entity.type
_entity.pdbx_description
1 polymer ?
#
loop_
_entity_poly.entity_id
_entity_poly.type
_entity_poly.pdbx_seq_one_letter_code
_entity_poly.pdbx_strand_id
1 'polypeptide(L)' 'MKAKRWAGVIAGLLGAMLIGTAHANIPSVPDELYEALKLDREKATPKEVYEAVVKRYKDPEQG' A
#
# COMPACT_ATOMS: atom_id res chain seq x y z
N MET A 1 -0.94 7.03 -39.56
CA MET A 1 -0.65 8.02 -38.49
C MET A 1 -1.63 7.99 -37.31
N LYS A 2 -2.92 7.62 -37.50
CA LYS A 2 -3.91 7.57 -36.41
C LYS A 2 -3.64 6.44 -35.39
N ALA A 3 -3.33 5.22 -35.85
CA ALA A 3 -3.07 4.06 -34.98
C ALA A 3 -1.87 4.27 -34.03
N LYS A 4 -0.80 4.92 -34.49
CA LYS A 4 0.40 5.19 -33.67
C LYS A 4 0.12 6.17 -32.52
N ARG A 5 -0.82 7.10 -32.72
CA ARG A 5 -1.27 8.04 -31.68
C ARG A 5 -2.13 7.33 -30.63
N TRP A 6 -2.98 6.39 -31.05
CA TRP A 6 -3.79 5.58 -30.13
C TRP A 6 -2.94 4.60 -29.31
N ALA A 7 -1.91 4.00 -29.89
CA ALA A 7 -0.98 3.14 -29.16
C ALA A 7 -0.28 3.89 -28.01
N GLY A 8 0.10 5.16 -28.21
CA GLY A 8 0.69 5.99 -27.16
C GLY A 8 -0.29 6.30 -26.01
N VAL A 9 -1.56 6.53 -26.31
CA VAL A 9 -2.60 6.77 -25.29
C VAL A 9 -2.86 5.50 -24.47
N ILE A 10 -2.94 4.34 -25.11
CA ILE A 10 -3.13 3.05 -24.42
C ILE A 10 -1.92 2.72 -23.56
N ALA A 11 -0.69 2.93 -24.07
CA ALA A 11 0.53 2.73 -23.29
C ALA A 11 0.60 3.67 -22.07
N GLY A 12 0.17 4.93 -22.21
CA GLY A 12 0.06 5.88 -21.10
C GLY A 12 -0.94 5.44 -20.02
N LEU A 13 -2.11 4.95 -20.43
CA LEU A 13 -3.13 4.44 -19.51
C LEU A 13 -2.68 3.19 -18.76
N LEU A 14 -2.04 2.23 -19.45
CA LEU A 14 -1.49 1.03 -18.83
C LEU A 14 -0.34 1.35 -17.87
N GLY A 15 0.53 2.31 -18.23
CA GLY A 15 1.59 2.80 -17.35
C GLY A 15 1.05 3.43 -16.07
N ALA A 16 -0.01 4.24 -16.18
CA ALA A 16 -0.67 4.84 -15.02
C ALA A 16 -1.36 3.80 -14.10
N MET A 17 -1.95 2.75 -14.69
CA MET A 17 -2.62 1.68 -13.94
C MET A 17 -1.64 0.85 -13.10
N LEU A 18 -0.40 0.65 -13.55
CA LEU A 18 0.61 -0.10 -12.79
C LEU A 18 1.09 0.65 -11.52
N ILE A 19 1.06 1.99 -11.52
CA ILE A 19 1.47 2.81 -10.36
C ILE A 19 0.50 2.61 -9.17
N GLY A 20 -0.77 2.30 -9.43
CA GLY A 20 -1.78 2.08 -8.38
C GLY A 20 -1.73 0.73 -7.67
N THR A 21 -0.92 -0.23 -8.16
CA THR A 21 -0.88 -1.59 -7.59
C THR A 21 0.02 -1.73 -6.36
N ALA A 22 0.68 -0.64 -5.93
CA ALA A 22 1.50 -0.62 -4.71
C ALA A 22 0.66 -0.54 -3.41
N HIS A 23 -0.68 -0.61 -3.49
CA HIS A 23 -1.52 -0.83 -2.31
C HIS A 23 -1.33 -2.26 -1.82
N ALA A 24 -0.30 -2.44 -1.01
CA ALA A 24 0.02 -3.68 -0.33
C ALA A 24 -0.92 -3.83 0.88
N ASN A 25 -2.15 -4.19 0.58
CA ASN A 25 -3.05 -4.73 1.57
C ASN A 25 -2.46 -6.09 1.97
N ILE A 26 -1.89 -6.23 3.18
CA ILE A 26 -1.18 -7.45 3.60
C ILE A 26 -2.23 -8.47 4.04
N PRO A 27 -2.54 -9.51 3.23
CA PRO A 27 -3.70 -10.37 3.50
C PRO A 27 -3.50 -11.30 4.70
N SER A 28 -2.24 -11.54 5.09
CA SER A 28 -1.89 -12.37 6.24
C SER A 28 -1.95 -11.63 7.58
N VAL A 29 -2.10 -10.30 7.57
CA VAL A 29 -2.19 -9.50 8.80
C VAL A 29 -3.66 -9.32 9.18
N PRO A 30 -4.05 -9.69 10.41
CA PRO A 30 -5.42 -9.52 10.89
C PRO A 30 -5.85 -8.05 10.99
N ASP A 31 -7.14 -7.77 10.82
CA ASP A 31 -7.70 -6.42 10.90
C ASP A 31 -7.52 -5.80 12.28
N GLU A 32 -7.55 -6.63 13.33
CA GLU A 32 -7.36 -6.22 14.72
C GLU A 32 -5.98 -5.57 14.96
N LEU A 33 -4.96 -5.96 14.18
CA LEU A 33 -3.64 -5.33 14.28
C LEU A 33 -3.67 -3.91 13.69
N TYR A 34 -4.34 -3.72 12.56
CA TYR A 34 -4.49 -2.39 11.95
C TYR A 34 -5.29 -1.46 12.87
N GLU A 35 -6.37 -1.96 13.48
CA GLU A 35 -7.15 -1.22 14.48
C GLU A 35 -6.31 -0.85 15.71
N ALA A 36 -5.54 -1.80 16.25
CA ALA A 36 -4.67 -1.55 17.41
C ALA A 36 -3.57 -0.51 17.09
N LEU A 37 -3.08 -0.49 15.85
CA LEU A 37 -2.09 0.48 15.37
C LEU A 37 -2.71 1.79 14.87
N LYS A 38 -4.05 1.90 14.86
CA LYS A 38 -4.81 3.04 14.32
C LYS A 38 -4.46 3.36 12.87
N LEU A 39 -4.23 2.32 12.07
CA LEU A 39 -3.91 2.41 10.65
C LEU A 39 -5.13 1.99 9.81
N ASP A 40 -5.35 2.70 8.71
CA ASP A 40 -6.33 2.32 7.69
C ASP A 40 -5.70 1.26 6.78
N ARG A 41 -6.20 0.03 6.83
CA ARG A 41 -5.70 -1.12 6.06
C ARG A 41 -5.63 -0.86 4.55
N GLU A 42 -6.55 -0.08 4.00
CA GLU A 42 -6.61 0.18 2.56
C GLU A 42 -5.61 1.26 2.11
N LYS A 43 -5.16 2.11 3.04
CA LYS A 43 -4.31 3.27 2.76
C LYS A 43 -2.90 3.17 3.33
N ALA A 44 -2.70 2.30 4.32
CA ALA A 44 -1.41 2.14 4.98
C ALA A 44 -0.39 1.48 4.05
N THR A 45 0.76 2.12 3.91
CA THR A 45 1.90 1.57 3.17
C THR A 45 2.61 0.50 4.01
N PRO A 46 3.33 -0.46 3.39
CA PRO A 46 4.14 -1.44 4.11
C PRO A 46 5.12 -0.82 5.10
N LYS A 47 5.64 0.37 4.77
CA LYS A 47 6.57 1.11 5.62
C LYS A 47 5.88 1.63 6.88
N GLU A 48 4.70 2.24 6.75
CA GLU A 48 3.94 2.75 7.90
C GLU A 48 3.51 1.62 8.83
N VAL A 49 3.06 0.49 8.26
CA VAL A 49 2.73 -0.71 9.05
C VAL A 49 3.96 -1.23 9.79
N TYR A 50 5.11 -1.34 9.11
CA TYR A 50 6.36 -1.77 9.74
C TYR A 50 6.81 -0.84 10.85
N GLU A 51 6.81 0.48 10.62
CA GLU A 51 7.21 1.47 11.62
C GLU A 51 6.30 1.44 12.85
N ALA A 52 4.98 1.32 12.65
CA ALA A 52 4.02 1.22 13.75
C ALA A 52 4.20 -0.08 14.57
N VAL A 53 4.42 -1.21 13.89
CA VAL A 53 4.72 -2.49 14.54
C VAL A 53 6.03 -2.42 15.32
N VAL A 54 7.10 -1.88 14.72
CA VAL A 54 8.40 -1.73 15.37
C VAL A 54 8.32 -0.76 16.56
N LYS A 55 7.54 0.32 16.44
CA LYS A 55 7.32 1.25 17.55
C LYS A 55 6.67 0.54 18.72
N ARG A 56 5.59 -0.21 18.48
CA ARG A 56 4.92 -1.03 19.49
C ARG A 56 5.85 -2.07 20.10
N TYR A 57 6.64 -2.76 19.28
CA TYR A 57 7.58 -3.79 19.70
C TYR A 57 8.73 -3.24 20.56
N LYS A 58 9.10 -1.97 20.38
CA LYS A 58 10.15 -1.30 21.17
C LYS A 58 9.58 -0.49 22.33
N ASP A 59 8.27 -0.49 22.54
CA ASP A 59 7.62 0.26 23.60
C ASP A 59 7.76 -0.51 24.93
N PRO A 60 8.48 0.03 25.93
CA PRO A 60 8.65 -0.63 27.23
C PRO A 60 7.34 -0.90 27.96
N GLU A 61 6.27 -0.15 27.64
CA GLU A 61 4.95 -0.37 28.22
C GLU A 61 4.24 -1.59 27.62
N GLN A 62 4.71 -2.09 26.47
CA GLN A 62 4.12 -3.21 25.73
C GLN A 62 4.96 -4.49 25.72
N GLY A 63 6.13 -4.49 26.37
CA GLY A 63 6.94 -5.69 26.65
C GLY A 63 8.30 -5.71 25.97
#